data_AF-A0AAN8K609-F1
#
_entry.id   AF-A0AAN8K609-F1
#
_cell.length_a   1.000
_cell.length_b   1.000
_cell.length_c   1.000
_cell.angle_alpha   90.00
_cell.angle_beta   90.00
_cell.angle_gamma   90.00
#
_symmetry.space_group_name_H-M   'P 1'
#
loop_
_entity.id
_entity.type
_entity.pdbx_description
1 polymer ?
#
loop_
_entity_poly.entity_id
_entity_poly.type
_entity_poly.pdbx_seq_one_letter_code
_entity_poly.pdbx_strand_id
1 'polypeptide(L)'
;MSSLTGPQLYNIMYGKDRIAYEVRLQEIAVFYSGANLADRFTDFVDSGVVLGIHAKSLVPGGDCSETATFIPATFLSELTEEHHTNQRAFCLFEQHTGVP
;
A
#
# COMPACT_ATOMS: atom_id res chain seq x y z
N MET A 1 3.12 5.46 -5.69
CA MET A 1 3.32 4.80 -4.40
C MET A 1 4.77 4.99 -3.98
N SER A 2 5.05 5.22 -2.71
CA SER A 2 6.44 5.25 -2.21
C SER A 2 6.97 3.82 -2.15
N SER A 3 8.18 3.58 -2.66
CA SER A 3 8.88 2.29 -2.51
C SER A 3 9.09 1.94 -1.04
N LEU A 4 9.33 2.94 -0.18
CA LEU A 4 9.63 2.74 1.23
C LEU A 4 8.36 2.54 2.08
N THR A 5 7.42 3.48 1.98
CA THR A 5 6.30 3.60 2.94
C THR A 5 4.95 3.23 2.34
N GLY A 6 4.87 2.93 1.04
CA GLY A 6 3.62 2.47 0.43
C GLY A 6 2.67 3.60 -0.03
N PRO A 7 1.34 3.44 0.12
CA PRO A 7 0.31 4.28 -0.51
C PRO A 7 0.34 5.77 -0.13
N GLN A 8 0.03 6.61 -1.11
CA GLN A 8 0.00 8.08 -0.98
C GLN A 8 -1.01 8.67 -1.95
N LEU A 9 -1.73 9.71 -1.51
CA LEU A 9 -2.63 10.53 -2.31
C LEU A 9 -2.22 12.00 -2.17
N TYR A 10 -2.28 12.73 -3.28
CA TYR A 10 -1.92 14.15 -3.35
C TYR A 10 -3.06 14.96 -3.94
N ASN A 11 -3.12 16.24 -3.56
CA ASN A 11 -4.07 17.22 -4.09
C ASN A 11 -5.52 16.72 -4.04
N ILE A 12 -5.98 16.32 -2.85
CA ILE A 12 -7.33 15.84 -2.63
C ILE A 12 -8.27 17.04 -2.58
N MET A 13 -9.26 17.02 -3.47
CA MET A 13 -10.22 18.10 -3.69
C MET A 13 -11.63 17.63 -3.35
N TYR A 14 -12.46 18.53 -2.84
CA TYR A 14 -13.91 18.34 -2.76
C TYR A 14 -14.62 19.58 -3.30
N GLY A 15 -15.54 19.40 -4.25
CA GLY A 15 -16.07 20.52 -5.02
C GLY A 15 -14.94 21.26 -5.77
N LYS A 16 -14.75 22.55 -5.46
CA LYS A 16 -13.69 23.38 -6.05
C LYS A 16 -12.54 23.67 -5.09
N ASP A 17 -12.59 23.13 -3.86
CA ASP A 17 -11.65 23.46 -2.80
C ASP A 17 -10.72 22.29 -2.49
N ARG A 18 -9.46 22.61 -2.17
CA ARG A 18 -8.48 21.61 -1.71
C ARG A 18 -8.73 21.33 -0.24
N ILE A 19 -8.97 20.07 0.09
CA ILE A 19 -9.19 19.63 1.48
C ILE A 19 -7.92 19.03 2.10
N ALA A 20 -7.03 18.44 1.30
CA ALA A 20 -5.75 17.96 1.76
C ALA A 20 -4.71 18.03 0.65
N TYR A 21 -3.51 18.51 0.98
CA TYR A 21 -2.38 18.50 0.06
C TYR A 21 -1.81 17.09 -0.11
N GLU A 22 -1.67 16.35 0.99
CA GLU A 22 -1.08 15.01 1.02
C GLU A 22 -1.74 14.20 2.13
N VAL A 23 -2.12 12.96 1.80
CA VAL A 23 -2.50 11.92 2.75
C VAL A 23 -1.69 10.69 2.40
N ARG A 24 -0.82 10.23 3.31
CA ARG A 24 0.11 9.14 3.05
C ARG A 24 0.31 8.23 4.26
N LEU A 25 0.64 6.98 3.98
CA LEU A 25 1.20 6.09 4.97
C LEU A 25 2.65 6.53 5.30
N GLN A 26 2.95 6.63 6.58
CA GLN A 26 4.29 6.96 7.08
C GLN A 26 5.02 5.76 7.63
N GLU A 27 4.32 4.95 8.44
CA GLU A 27 4.91 3.79 9.05
C GLU A 27 3.84 2.78 9.44
N ILE A 28 4.22 1.51 9.47
CA ILE A 28 3.52 0.45 10.18
C ILE A 28 4.49 -0.08 11.25
N ALA A 29 4.08 -0.04 12.51
CA ALA A 29 4.87 -0.54 13.62
C ALA A 29 4.15 -1.71 14.28
N VAL A 30 4.86 -2.83 14.46
CA VAL A 30 4.34 -4.04 15.09
C VAL A 30 5.28 -4.47 16.21
N PHE A 31 4.83 -4.28 17.46
CA PHE A 31 5.57 -4.62 18.66
C PHE A 31 5.12 -5.98 19.19
N TYR A 32 6.02 -6.95 19.22
CA TYR A 32 5.70 -8.29 19.71
C TYR A 32 6.05 -8.45 21.19
N SER A 33 5.41 -9.44 21.81
CA SER A 33 5.82 -9.93 23.12
C SER A 33 5.58 -11.43 23.19
N GLY A 34 6.49 -12.17 23.83
CA GLY A 34 6.38 -13.62 23.92
C GLY A 34 7.42 -14.25 24.84
N ALA A 35 7.27 -15.56 25.07
CA ALA A 35 8.12 -16.30 25.98
C ALA A 35 9.49 -16.67 25.38
N ASN A 36 9.55 -16.84 24.05
CA ASN A 36 10.81 -17.09 23.36
C ASN A 36 11.54 -15.77 23.04
N LEU A 37 12.84 -15.85 22.76
CA LEU A 37 13.66 -14.65 22.56
C LEU A 37 13.29 -13.86 21.31
N ALA A 38 12.89 -14.51 20.22
CA ALA A 38 12.49 -13.82 19.00
C ALA A 38 11.30 -12.89 19.28
N ASP A 39 10.19 -13.45 19.75
CA ASP A 39 8.95 -12.70 20.00
C ASP A 39 9.14 -11.59 21.05
N ARG A 40 10.09 -11.77 21.99
CA ARG A 40 10.34 -10.79 23.06
C ARG A 40 11.19 -9.58 22.63
N PHE A 41 11.88 -9.67 21.50
CA PHE A 41 12.76 -8.61 20.98
C PHE A 41 12.36 -8.14 19.58
N THR A 42 11.33 -8.72 18.98
CA THR A 42 10.87 -8.34 17.64
C THR A 42 9.95 -7.13 17.71
N ASP A 43 10.49 -5.99 17.28
CA ASP A 43 9.73 -4.78 17.02
C ASP A 43 9.93 -4.42 15.54
N PHE A 44 8.91 -4.64 14.71
CA PHE A 44 8.96 -4.29 13.30
C PHE A 44 8.54 -2.84 13.08
N VAL A 45 9.32 -2.18 12.24
CA VAL A 45 9.07 -0.84 11.70
C VAL A 45 9.20 -1.02 10.19
N ASP A 46 8.06 -1.17 9.50
CA ASP A 46 7.99 -1.80 8.18
C ASP A 46 8.62 -0.97 7.05
N SER A 47 8.82 0.33 7.25
CA SER A 47 9.65 1.11 6.32
C SER A 47 11.08 0.56 6.23
N GLY A 48 11.62 0.00 7.31
CA GLY A 48 12.95 -0.63 7.34
C GLY A 48 13.06 -1.86 6.45
N VAL A 49 11.93 -2.50 6.11
CA VAL A 49 11.87 -3.60 5.13
C VAL A 49 11.26 -3.15 3.80
N VAL A 50 11.16 -1.84 3.56
CA VAL A 50 10.77 -1.27 2.25
C VAL A 50 9.35 -1.72 1.83
N LEU A 51 8.36 -1.48 2.69
CA LEU A 51 6.96 -1.89 2.51
C LEU A 51 6.40 -1.75 1.08
N GLY A 52 6.69 -0.66 0.40
CA GLY A 52 6.14 -0.36 -0.92
C GLY A 52 6.58 -1.33 -2.03
N ILE A 53 7.86 -1.75 -2.05
CA ILE A 53 8.33 -2.71 -3.07
C ILE A 53 7.73 -4.10 -2.87
N HIS A 54 7.24 -4.39 -1.67
CA HIS A 54 6.62 -5.67 -1.33
C HIS A 54 5.13 -5.74 -1.68
N ALA A 55 4.53 -4.67 -2.20
CA ALA A 55 3.14 -4.68 -2.65
C ALA A 55 2.88 -5.79 -3.68
N LYS A 56 1.87 -6.61 -3.41
CA LYS A 56 1.51 -7.77 -4.23
C LYS A 56 0.42 -7.44 -5.24
N SER A 57 0.33 -8.25 -6.29
CA SER A 57 -0.71 -8.10 -7.31
C SER A 57 -2.07 -8.48 -6.72
N LEU A 58 -3.05 -7.59 -6.88
CA LEU A 58 -4.42 -7.81 -6.44
C LEU A 58 -5.12 -8.87 -7.32
N VAL A 59 -5.90 -9.73 -6.68
CA VAL A 59 -6.71 -10.78 -7.30
C VAL A 59 -8.12 -10.24 -7.62
N PRO A 60 -8.51 -10.11 -8.90
CA PRO A 60 -9.86 -9.67 -9.27
C PRO A 60 -10.94 -10.61 -8.73
N GLY A 61 -11.99 -10.06 -8.13
CA GLY A 61 -13.06 -10.81 -7.45
C GLY A 61 -12.70 -11.32 -6.05
N GLY A 62 -11.41 -11.29 -5.67
CA GLY A 62 -10.93 -11.66 -4.33
C GLY A 62 -10.60 -10.45 -3.48
N ASP A 63 -9.60 -9.66 -3.90
CA ASP A 63 -9.16 -8.48 -3.17
C ASP A 63 -10.02 -7.24 -3.52
N CYS A 64 -10.57 -7.20 -4.74
CA CYS A 64 -11.38 -6.09 -5.25
C CYS A 64 -12.53 -6.62 -6.12
N SER A 65 -13.49 -5.76 -6.46
CA SER A 65 -14.53 -6.09 -7.46
C SER A 65 -13.91 -6.63 -8.75
N GLU A 66 -14.55 -7.62 -9.37
CA GLU A 66 -14.13 -8.16 -10.66
C GLU A 66 -14.14 -7.09 -11.76
N THR A 67 -15.01 -6.08 -11.64
CA THR A 67 -15.14 -4.96 -12.57
C THR A 67 -14.25 -3.75 -12.23
N ALA A 68 -13.35 -3.88 -11.25
CA ALA A 68 -12.47 -2.80 -10.85
C ALA A 68 -11.46 -2.43 -11.95
N THR A 69 -11.09 -1.15 -11.99
CA THR A 69 -9.94 -0.71 -12.79
C THR A 69 -8.66 -1.00 -12.02
N PHE A 70 -7.79 -1.84 -12.57
CA PHE A 70 -6.48 -2.13 -11.97
C PHE A 70 -5.41 -1.18 -12.50
N ILE A 71 -4.59 -0.66 -11.59
CA ILE A 71 -3.56 0.34 -11.89
C ILE A 71 -2.20 -0.27 -11.51
N PRO A 72 -1.24 -0.31 -12.45
CA PRO A 72 0.09 -0.85 -12.18
C PRO A 72 0.93 0.12 -11.35
N ALA A 73 1.93 -0.42 -10.65
CA ALA A 73 3.00 0.36 -10.03
C ALA A 73 4.36 -0.26 -10.32
N THR A 74 5.34 0.58 -10.65
CA THR A 74 6.70 0.18 -10.99
C THR A 74 7.66 0.63 -9.91
N PHE A 75 8.57 -0.26 -9.54
CA PHE A 75 9.56 -0.06 -8.48
C PHE A 75 10.95 -0.41 -9.00
N LEU A 76 11.95 0.29 -8.46
CA LEU A 76 13.34 -0.09 -8.56
C LEU A 76 13.78 -0.62 -7.19
N SER A 77 14.55 -1.71 -7.17
CA SER A 77 15.08 -2.31 -5.94
C SER A 77 16.53 -2.72 -6.16
N GLU A 78 17.30 -2.85 -5.07
CA GLU A 78 18.69 -3.32 -5.14
C GLU A 78 18.82 -4.83 -5.46
N LEU A 79 17.70 -5.56 -5.51
CA LEU A 79 17.68 -7.00 -5.79
C LEU A 79 17.86 -7.31 -7.28
N THR A 80 17.51 -6.37 -8.17
CA THR A 80 17.53 -6.57 -9.62
C THR A 80 18.01 -5.32 -10.34
N GLU A 81 18.80 -5.51 -11.40
CA GLU A 81 19.22 -4.42 -12.30
C GLU A 81 18.05 -3.82 -13.11
N GLU A 82 16.95 -4.58 -13.23
CA GLU A 82 15.75 -4.17 -13.94
C GLU A 82 14.65 -3.67 -12.97
N HIS A 83 13.81 -2.78 -13.49
CA HIS A 83 12.63 -2.32 -12.77
C HIS A 83 11.57 -3.44 -12.70
N HIS A 84 10.91 -3.56 -11.55
CA HIS A 84 9.81 -4.50 -11.35
C HIS A 84 8.47 -3.76 -11.44
N THR A 85 7.56 -4.23 -12.29
CA THR A 85 6.21 -3.69 -12.39
C THR A 85 5.19 -4.68 -11.85
N ASN A 86 4.52 -4.29 -10.76
CA ASN A 86 3.31 -4.97 -10.30
C ASN A 86 2.12 -4.47 -11.14
N GLN A 87 1.58 -5.36 -11.97
CA GLN A 87 0.52 -5.04 -12.94
C GLN A 87 -0.82 -4.68 -12.30
N ARG A 88 -1.04 -5.06 -11.02
CA ARG A 88 -2.30 -4.86 -10.30
C ARG A 88 -2.00 -4.37 -8.89
N ALA A 89 -1.24 -3.29 -8.78
CA ALA A 89 -0.81 -2.74 -7.50
C ALA A 89 -1.94 -2.00 -6.78
N PHE A 90 -2.82 -1.34 -7.53
CA PHE A 90 -4.03 -0.71 -6.99
C PHE A 90 -5.26 -1.16 -7.77
N CYS A 91 -6.42 -1.08 -7.11
CA CYS A 91 -7.71 -1.20 -7.76
C CYS A 91 -8.56 0.02 -7.42
N LEU A 92 -9.30 0.51 -8.41
CA LEU A 92 -10.23 1.64 -8.28
C LEU A 92 -11.60 1.18 -8.76
N PHE A 93 -12.60 1.31 -7.90
CA PHE A 93 -13.97 0.93 -8.20
C PHE A 93 -14.96 1.73 -7.35
N GLU A 94 -16.18 1.85 -7.84
CA GLU A 94 -17.32 2.34 -7.07
C GLU A 94 -17.98 1.16 -6.36
N GLN A 95 -18.32 1.33 -5.09
CA GLN A 95 -18.93 0.29 -4.27
C GLN A 95 -20.23 0.80 -3.68
N HIS A 96 -21.33 0.09 -3.94
CA HIS A 96 -22.59 0.33 -3.26
C HIS A 96 -22.47 -0.10 -1.80
N THR A 97 -22.67 0.82 -0.85
CA THR A 97 -22.54 0.58 0.60
C THR A 97 -23.72 -0.20 1.20
N GLY A 98 -24.82 -0.33 0.45
CA GLY A 98 -26.03 -1.02 0.89
C GLY A 98 -26.97 -0.15 1.71
N VAL A 99 -26.60 1.12 1.92
CA VAL A 99 -27.35 2.08 2.73
C VAL A 99 -27.51 3.40 1.97
N PRO A 100 -28.67 4.08 2.09
CA PRO A 100 -28.86 5.45 1.59
C PRO A 100 -28.00 6.48 2.32
#